data_AF-A0A158KRM6-F1
#
_entry.id   AF-A0A158KRM6-F1
#
_cell.length_a   1.000
_cell.length_b   1.000
_cell.length_c   1.000
_cell.angle_alpha   90.00
_cell.angle_beta   90.00
_cell.angle_gamma   90.00
#
_symmetry.space_group_name_H-M   'P 1'
#
loop_
_entity.id
_entity.type
_entity.pdbx_description
1 polymer ?
#
loop_
_entity_poly.entity_id
_entity_poly.type
_entity_poly.pdbx_seq_one_letter_code
_entity_poly.pdbx_strand_id
1 'polypeptide(L)'
;MKKIVAALASALLVTTVFAQTAAPTDTGKAQMKANSEKSEAQATANKKKAEAQADATKAQASANEDKASAQADADKKAAKVAKATTPEEASGARSDAAKAQTKANNKKQSAQAKADKKKQDAAKDANVAQAKADKEKVEAQSDANKTAADAKVDAAKK
;
A
#
# COMPACT_ATOMS: atom_id res chain seq x y z
N MET A 1 -31.12 25.23 8.94
CA MET A 1 -31.87 25.49 7.69
C MET A 1 -32.20 24.16 7.03
N LYS A 2 -33.45 23.73 7.07
CA LYS A 2 -33.95 22.52 6.40
C LYS A 2 -34.50 22.93 5.05
N LYS A 3 -33.95 22.42 3.94
CA LYS A 3 -34.61 22.42 2.63
C LYS A 3 -34.48 21.03 2.02
N ILE A 4 -35.58 20.31 2.11
CA ILE A 4 -35.91 19.14 1.31
C ILE A 4 -36.11 19.67 -0.11
N VAL A 5 -35.39 19.13 -1.08
CA VAL A 5 -35.79 19.19 -2.49
C VAL A 5 -36.10 17.75 -2.87
N ALA A 6 -37.39 17.47 -2.89
CA ALA A 6 -37.95 16.24 -3.42
C ALA A 6 -38.28 16.43 -4.90
N ALA A 7 -38.11 15.34 -5.64
CA ALA A 7 -38.74 15.00 -6.91
C ALA A 7 -38.22 15.73 -8.16
N LEU A 8 -38.19 15.14 -9.35
CA LEU A 8 -39.08 14.13 -9.91
C LEU A 8 -38.40 13.42 -11.11
N ALA A 9 -38.71 12.13 -11.27
CA ALA A 9 -38.89 11.40 -12.53
C ALA A 9 -37.78 11.40 -13.61
N SER A 10 -37.11 10.27 -13.72
CA SER A 10 -36.97 9.57 -15.00
C SER A 10 -37.04 8.07 -14.74
N ALA A 11 -38.28 7.61 -14.57
CA ALA A 11 -38.63 6.24 -14.86
C ALA A 11 -38.43 6.01 -16.36
N LEU A 12 -37.26 5.53 -16.74
CA LEU A 12 -37.16 4.62 -17.88
C LEU A 12 -37.11 3.21 -17.32
N LEU A 13 -38.29 2.76 -16.93
CA LEU A 13 -38.68 1.36 -17.05
C LEU A 13 -38.42 0.94 -18.50
N VAL A 14 -37.28 0.31 -18.75
CA VAL A 14 -37.23 -0.75 -19.75
C VAL A 14 -37.29 -2.06 -18.96
N THR A 15 -38.52 -2.40 -18.60
CA THR A 15 -38.94 -3.78 -18.41
C THR A 15 -38.60 -4.57 -19.67
N THR A 16 -37.47 -5.26 -19.65
CA THR A 16 -37.31 -6.54 -20.33
C THR A 16 -36.93 -7.57 -19.27
N VAL A 17 -37.91 -7.94 -18.46
CA VAL A 17 -37.92 -9.26 -17.82
C VAL A 17 -38.28 -10.24 -18.93
N PHE A 18 -37.28 -10.62 -19.73
CA PHE A 18 -37.30 -11.98 -20.25
C PHE A 18 -36.86 -12.86 -19.09
N ALA A 19 -37.85 -13.36 -18.36
CA ALA A 19 -37.74 -14.65 -17.70
C ALA A 19 -37.59 -15.73 -18.78
N GLN A 20 -36.47 -15.71 -19.49
CA GLN A 20 -35.94 -16.90 -20.11
C GLN A 20 -35.00 -17.47 -19.06
N THR A 21 -35.48 -18.45 -18.31
CA THR A 21 -34.63 -19.41 -17.62
C THR A 21 -33.85 -20.21 -18.68
N ALA A 22 -33.05 -19.53 -19.49
CA ALA A 22 -31.97 -20.15 -20.21
C ALA A 22 -30.90 -20.42 -19.17
N ALA A 23 -30.46 -21.68 -19.08
CA ALA A 23 -29.23 -21.99 -18.38
C ALA A 23 -28.16 -20.99 -18.84
N PRO A 24 -27.35 -20.44 -17.92
CA PRO A 24 -26.33 -19.46 -18.29
C PRO A 24 -25.49 -20.05 -19.43
N THR A 25 -25.44 -19.33 -20.54
CA THR A 25 -24.66 -19.74 -21.71
C THR A 25 -23.20 -19.86 -21.31
N ASP A 26 -22.42 -20.70 -21.99
CA ASP A 26 -21.00 -20.86 -21.65
C ASP A 26 -20.24 -19.53 -21.75
N THR A 27 -20.66 -18.63 -22.65
CA THR A 27 -20.20 -17.24 -22.69
C THR A 27 -20.52 -16.46 -21.42
N GLY A 28 -21.76 -16.55 -20.91
CA GLY A 28 -22.17 -15.89 -19.67
C GLY A 28 -21.42 -16.42 -18.44
N LYS A 29 -21.19 -17.74 -18.37
CA LYS A 29 -20.38 -18.36 -17.32
C LYS A 29 -18.92 -17.91 -17.40
N ALA A 30 -18.33 -17.87 -18.59
CA ALA A 30 -16.96 -17.42 -18.80
C ALA A 30 -16.77 -15.95 -18.42
N GLN A 31 -17.76 -15.09 -18.72
CA GLN A 31 -17.71 -13.68 -18.34
C GLN A 31 -17.85 -13.48 -16.82
N MET A 32 -18.72 -14.25 -16.15
CA MET A 32 -18.80 -14.24 -14.68
C MET A 32 -17.48 -14.71 -14.05
N LYS A 33 -16.89 -15.79 -14.55
CA LYS A 33 -15.58 -16.29 -14.09
C LYS A 33 -14.49 -15.23 -14.25
N ALA A 34 -14.41 -14.60 -15.42
CA ALA A 34 -13.44 -13.54 -15.66
C ALA A 34 -13.63 -12.35 -14.72
N ASN A 35 -14.87 -11.96 -14.41
CA ASN A 35 -15.14 -10.88 -13.46
C ASN A 35 -14.72 -11.25 -12.03
N SER A 36 -14.96 -12.48 -11.60
CA SER A 36 -14.47 -12.98 -10.31
C SER A 36 -12.96 -12.96 -10.22
N GLU A 37 -12.27 -13.50 -11.23
CA GLU A 37 -10.79 -13.54 -11.30
C GLU A 37 -10.19 -12.14 -11.28
N LYS A 38 -10.77 -11.19 -12.02
CA LYS A 38 -10.34 -9.78 -11.99
C LYS A 38 -10.48 -9.15 -10.60
N SER A 39 -11.57 -9.47 -9.89
CA SER A 39 -11.83 -8.97 -8.54
C SER A 39 -10.84 -9.56 -7.53
N GLU A 40 -10.61 -10.87 -7.59
CA GLU A 40 -9.65 -11.58 -6.75
C GLU A 40 -8.21 -11.11 -6.96
N ALA A 41 -7.82 -10.90 -8.22
CA ALA A 41 -6.53 -10.34 -8.60
C ALA A 41 -6.32 -8.94 -7.96
N GLN A 42 -7.32 -8.06 -8.07
CA GLN A 42 -7.25 -6.72 -7.48
C GLN A 42 -7.25 -6.77 -5.94
N ALA A 43 -8.03 -7.66 -5.34
CA ALA A 43 -8.07 -7.84 -3.89
C ALA A 43 -6.70 -8.29 -3.36
N THR A 44 -6.05 -9.22 -4.06
CA THR A 44 -4.70 -9.70 -3.73
C THR A 44 -3.66 -8.59 -3.84
N ALA A 45 -3.69 -7.80 -4.92
CA ALA A 45 -2.80 -6.65 -5.06
C ALA A 45 -2.99 -5.61 -3.96
N ASN A 46 -4.25 -5.29 -3.62
CA ASN A 46 -4.57 -4.36 -2.54
C ASN A 46 -4.06 -4.86 -1.18
N LYS A 47 -4.24 -6.16 -0.90
CA LYS A 47 -3.73 -6.78 0.33
C LYS A 47 -2.20 -6.66 0.41
N LYS A 48 -1.49 -7.00 -0.67
CA LYS A 48 -0.03 -6.89 -0.73
C LYS A 48 0.47 -5.46 -0.53
N LYS A 49 -0.21 -4.50 -1.15
CA LYS A 49 0.08 -3.07 -0.95
C LYS A 49 -0.11 -2.66 0.50
N ALA A 50 -1.19 -3.09 1.16
CA ALA A 50 -1.47 -2.78 2.56
C ALA A 50 -0.43 -3.39 3.50
N GLU A 51 -0.07 -4.67 3.29
CA GLU A 51 0.99 -5.36 4.04
C GLU A 51 2.32 -4.61 3.93
N ALA A 52 2.73 -4.26 2.71
CA ALA A 52 3.97 -3.53 2.46
C ALA A 52 3.96 -2.12 3.10
N GLN A 53 2.84 -1.40 3.04
CA GLN A 53 2.70 -0.10 3.69
C GLN A 53 2.74 -0.20 5.22
N ALA A 54 2.19 -1.26 5.80
CA ALA A 54 2.26 -1.50 7.25
C ALA A 54 3.71 -1.70 7.70
N ASP A 55 4.49 -2.49 6.96
CA ASP A 55 5.92 -2.70 7.23
C ASP A 55 6.73 -1.41 7.11
N ALA A 56 6.46 -0.60 6.08
CA ALA A 56 7.10 0.71 5.92
C ALA A 56 6.75 1.66 7.08
N THR A 57 5.50 1.64 7.54
CA THR A 57 5.05 2.45 8.69
C THR A 57 5.73 2.00 9.97
N LYS A 58 5.82 0.68 10.21
CA LYS A 58 6.53 0.12 11.35
C LYS A 58 8.02 0.50 11.33
N ALA A 59 8.67 0.44 10.17
CA ALA A 59 10.06 0.87 10.02
C ALA A 59 10.24 2.36 10.32
N GLN A 60 9.29 3.22 9.92
CA GLN A 60 9.32 4.65 10.27
C GLN A 60 9.14 4.88 11.78
N ALA A 61 8.25 4.13 12.44
CA ALA A 61 8.07 4.21 13.88
C ALA A 61 9.36 3.82 14.61
N SER A 62 9.97 2.68 14.26
CA SER A 62 11.26 2.26 14.83
C SER A 62 12.37 3.27 14.56
N ALA A 63 12.41 3.88 13.37
CA ALA A 63 13.39 4.94 13.10
C ALA A 63 13.18 6.17 13.98
N ASN A 64 11.93 6.53 14.31
CA ASN A 64 11.64 7.65 15.20
C ASN A 64 12.06 7.35 16.65
N GLU A 65 11.82 6.13 17.13
CA GLU A 65 12.32 5.66 18.45
C GLU A 65 13.86 5.68 18.51
N ASP A 66 14.52 5.22 17.44
CA ASP A 66 15.98 5.26 17.34
C ASP A 66 16.54 6.68 17.35
N LYS A 67 15.85 7.62 16.70
CA LYS A 67 16.24 9.04 16.71
C LYS A 67 16.05 9.68 18.08
N ALA A 68 14.95 9.36 18.76
CA ALA A 68 14.64 9.87 20.08
C ALA A 68 15.66 9.35 21.11
N SER A 69 15.93 8.04 21.12
CA SER A 69 16.96 7.44 21.98
C SER A 69 18.34 8.02 21.72
N ALA A 70 18.73 8.17 20.44
CA ALA A 70 19.99 8.79 20.07
C ALA A 70 20.14 10.22 20.61
N GLN A 71 19.07 11.03 20.53
CA GLN A 71 19.11 12.39 21.06
C GLN A 71 19.16 12.39 22.59
N ALA A 72 18.38 11.54 23.25
CA ALA A 72 18.40 11.44 24.71
C ALA A 72 19.79 11.09 25.27
N ASP A 73 20.52 10.20 24.59
CA ASP A 73 21.91 9.87 24.96
C ASP A 73 22.86 11.07 24.79
N ALA A 74 22.69 11.84 23.72
CA ALA A 74 23.46 13.07 23.49
C ALA A 74 23.14 14.15 24.55
N ASP A 75 21.86 14.35 24.84
CA ASP A 75 21.40 15.32 25.85
C ASP A 75 21.90 14.96 27.24
N LYS A 76 21.91 13.67 27.58
CA LYS A 76 22.48 13.18 28.86
C LYS A 76 23.96 13.51 28.98
N LYS A 77 24.72 13.49 27.88
CA LYS A 77 26.14 13.88 27.86
C LYS A 77 26.32 15.39 27.89
N ALA A 78 25.48 16.14 27.17
CA ALA A 78 25.47 17.60 27.22
C ALA A 78 25.15 18.13 28.63
N ALA A 79 24.21 17.50 29.34
CA ALA A 79 23.86 17.86 30.71
C ALA A 79 25.03 17.71 31.71
N LYS A 80 26.02 16.85 31.42
CA LYS A 80 27.23 16.73 32.25
C LYS A 80 28.10 17.98 32.18
N VAL A 81 28.08 18.72 31.06
CA VAL A 81 28.82 19.98 30.92
C VAL A 81 28.30 21.01 31.93
N ALA A 82 26.99 21.09 32.11
CA ALA A 82 26.36 22.00 33.07
C ALA A 82 26.59 21.62 34.54
N LYS A 83 27.06 20.40 34.81
CA LYS A 83 27.35 19.89 36.17
C LYS A 83 28.84 19.90 36.52
N ALA A 84 29.71 20.24 35.59
CA ALA A 84 31.15 20.28 35.83
C ALA A 84 31.49 21.42 36.81
N THR A 85 32.32 21.14 37.81
CA THR A 85 32.72 22.12 38.83
C THR A 85 34.14 22.63 38.62
N THR A 86 34.92 21.98 37.76
CA THR A 86 36.27 22.40 37.38
C THR A 86 36.40 22.66 35.86
N PRO A 87 37.36 23.51 35.42
CA PRO A 87 37.61 23.75 34.01
C PRO A 87 37.99 22.47 33.23
N GLU A 88 38.71 21.55 33.87
CA GLU A 88 39.20 20.32 33.24
C GLU A 88 38.06 19.31 33.03
N GLU A 89 37.17 19.16 34.02
CA GLU A 89 35.92 18.39 33.87
C GLU A 89 35.01 19.00 32.81
N ALA A 90 34.91 20.34 32.75
CA ALA A 90 34.10 21.02 31.76
C ALA A 90 34.63 20.78 30.33
N SER A 91 35.95 20.81 30.14
CA SER A 91 36.60 20.51 28.86
C SER A 91 36.36 19.05 28.43
N GLY A 92 36.57 18.10 29.34
CA GLY A 92 36.30 16.67 29.09
C GLY A 92 34.82 16.42 28.76
N ALA A 93 33.90 17.00 29.53
CA ALA A 93 32.46 16.87 29.31
C ALA A 93 32.03 17.48 27.96
N ARG A 94 32.62 18.60 27.54
CA ARG A 94 32.36 19.21 26.21
C ARG A 94 32.81 18.27 25.08
N SER A 95 33.98 17.66 25.20
CA SER A 95 34.47 16.66 24.23
C SER A 95 33.54 15.45 24.14
N ASP A 96 33.10 14.94 25.30
CA ASP A 96 32.14 13.84 25.40
C ASP A 96 30.80 14.18 24.76
N ALA A 97 30.27 15.38 25.04
CA ALA A 97 29.02 15.87 24.47
C ALA A 97 29.12 16.00 22.94
N ALA A 98 30.23 16.55 22.41
CA ALA A 98 30.44 16.66 20.97
C ALA A 98 30.51 15.29 20.28
N LYS A 99 31.22 14.33 20.88
CA LYS A 99 31.27 12.94 20.39
C LYS A 99 29.90 12.28 20.44
N ALA A 100 29.13 12.48 21.51
CA ALA A 100 27.79 11.93 21.65
C ALA A 100 26.82 12.52 20.62
N GLN A 101 26.88 13.84 20.38
CA GLN A 101 26.08 14.50 19.35
C GLN A 101 26.40 13.97 17.95
N THR A 102 27.69 13.77 17.64
CA THR A 102 28.12 13.20 16.36
C THR A 102 27.58 11.78 16.18
N LYS A 103 27.70 10.93 17.21
CA LYS A 103 27.12 9.58 17.21
C LYS A 103 25.60 9.60 17.04
N ALA A 104 24.92 10.52 17.73
CA ALA A 104 23.49 10.67 17.62
C ALA A 104 23.07 11.06 16.20
N ASN A 105 23.73 12.03 15.59
CA ASN A 105 23.47 12.44 14.21
C ASN A 105 23.65 11.26 13.22
N ASN A 106 24.73 10.50 13.36
CA ASN A 106 24.96 9.32 12.51
C ASN A 106 23.89 8.23 12.70
N LYS A 107 23.46 7.98 13.95
CA LYS A 107 22.38 7.03 14.24
C LYS A 107 21.05 7.50 13.66
N LYS A 108 20.72 8.79 13.80
CA LYS A 108 19.50 9.39 13.22
C LYS A 108 19.47 9.28 11.71
N GLN A 109 20.58 9.56 11.04
CA GLN A 109 20.70 9.43 9.59
C GLN A 109 20.55 7.98 9.14
N SER A 110 21.25 7.06 9.81
CA SER A 110 21.18 5.63 9.50
C SER A 110 19.77 5.06 9.71
N ALA A 111 19.09 5.44 10.80
CA ALA A 111 17.72 5.06 11.08
C ALA A 111 16.75 5.58 10.01
N GLN A 112 16.90 6.84 9.60
CA GLN A 112 16.08 7.42 8.53
C GLN A 112 16.31 6.71 7.20
N ALA A 113 17.57 6.45 6.82
CA ALA A 113 17.90 5.76 5.58
C ALA A 113 17.29 4.35 5.52
N LYS A 114 17.27 3.62 6.64
CA LYS A 114 16.60 2.31 6.73
C LYS A 114 15.09 2.42 6.54
N ALA A 115 14.44 3.40 7.17
CA ALA A 115 13.00 3.63 7.00
C ALA A 115 12.65 4.03 5.56
N ASP A 116 13.44 4.91 4.94
CA ASP A 116 13.21 5.33 3.55
C ASP A 116 13.43 4.19 2.57
N LYS A 117 14.44 3.34 2.78
CA LYS A 117 14.62 2.12 2.00
C LYS A 117 13.38 1.22 2.10
N LYS A 118 12.83 1.03 3.31
CA LYS A 118 11.60 0.24 3.49
C LYS A 118 10.38 0.83 2.79
N LYS A 119 10.24 2.16 2.75
CA LYS A 119 9.19 2.81 1.94
C LYS A 119 9.37 2.56 0.44
N GLN A 120 10.61 2.64 -0.06
CA GLN A 120 10.89 2.36 -1.46
C GLN A 120 10.62 0.90 -1.81
N ASP A 121 11.03 -0.03 -0.96
CA ASP A 121 10.76 -1.45 -1.15
C ASP A 121 9.24 -1.72 -1.14
N ALA A 122 8.51 -1.11 -0.21
CA ALA A 122 7.05 -1.23 -0.18
C ALA A 122 6.36 -0.67 -1.44
N ALA A 123 6.86 0.44 -1.99
CA ALA A 123 6.36 0.99 -3.24
C ALA A 123 6.64 0.07 -4.43
N LYS A 124 7.82 -0.56 -4.49
CA LYS A 124 8.16 -1.56 -5.51
C LYS A 124 7.26 -2.77 -5.40
N ASP A 125 7.06 -3.31 -4.20
CA ASP A 125 6.21 -4.47 -3.97
C ASP A 125 4.75 -4.19 -4.36
N ALA A 126 4.24 -3.00 -4.03
CA ALA A 126 2.92 -2.55 -4.47
C ALA A 126 2.81 -2.46 -5.99
N ASN A 127 3.81 -1.92 -6.68
CA ASN A 127 3.83 -1.82 -8.14
C ASN A 127 3.89 -3.21 -8.80
N VAL A 128 4.71 -4.13 -8.27
CA VAL A 128 4.79 -5.50 -8.76
C VAL A 128 3.47 -6.24 -8.55
N ALA A 129 2.83 -6.06 -7.39
CA ALA A 129 1.53 -6.67 -7.10
C ALA A 129 0.44 -6.14 -8.04
N GLN A 130 0.42 -4.83 -8.31
CA GLN A 130 -0.51 -4.22 -9.25
C GLN A 130 -0.27 -4.73 -10.68
N ALA A 131 0.98 -4.80 -11.13
CA ALA A 131 1.31 -5.32 -12.45
C ALA A 131 0.89 -6.79 -12.63
N LYS A 132 1.05 -7.62 -11.59
CA LYS A 132 0.56 -9.01 -11.60
C LYS A 132 -0.96 -9.06 -11.70
N ALA A 133 -1.68 -8.26 -10.91
CA ALA A 133 -3.12 -8.21 -11.00
C ALA A 133 -3.61 -7.73 -12.36
N ASP A 134 -2.97 -6.73 -12.96
CA ASP A 134 -3.35 -6.24 -14.28
C ASP A 134 -3.09 -7.28 -15.37
N LYS A 135 -2.00 -8.06 -15.26
CA LYS A 135 -1.77 -9.23 -16.12
C LYS A 135 -2.88 -10.27 -15.98
N GLU A 136 -3.22 -10.67 -14.76
CA GLU A 136 -4.29 -11.66 -14.50
C GLU A 136 -5.65 -11.18 -15.04
N LYS A 137 -5.97 -9.90 -14.92
CA LYS A 137 -7.20 -9.33 -15.48
C LYS A 137 -7.26 -9.43 -17.00
N VAL A 138 -6.12 -9.21 -17.67
CA VAL A 138 -6.01 -9.31 -19.14
C VAL A 138 -6.16 -10.75 -19.58
N GLU A 139 -5.50 -11.69 -18.89
CA GLU A 139 -5.61 -13.13 -19.16
C GLU A 139 -7.05 -13.62 -18.99
N ALA A 140 -7.69 -13.28 -17.86
CA ALA A 140 -9.10 -13.62 -17.59
C ALA A 140 -10.06 -13.07 -18.66
N GLN A 141 -9.84 -11.83 -19.13
CA GLN A 141 -10.64 -11.27 -20.23
C GLN A 141 -10.38 -11.96 -21.56
N SER A 142 -9.12 -12.31 -21.84
CA SER A 142 -8.73 -13.01 -23.07
C SER A 142 -9.40 -14.38 -23.15
N ASP A 143 -9.45 -15.12 -22.05
CA ASP A 143 -10.10 -16.43 -21.98
C ASP A 143 -11.61 -16.34 -22.18
N ALA A 144 -12.25 -15.33 -21.59
CA ALA A 144 -13.68 -15.06 -21.81
C ALA A 144 -13.96 -14.69 -23.27
N ASN A 145 -13.11 -13.87 -23.89
CA ASN A 145 -13.24 -13.49 -25.30
C ASN A 145 -13.06 -14.69 -26.23
N LYS A 146 -12.10 -15.58 -25.92
CA LYS A 146 -11.89 -16.82 -26.68
C LYS A 146 -13.12 -17.72 -26.59
N THR A 147 -13.67 -17.92 -25.40
CA THR A 147 -14.89 -18.71 -25.21
C THR A 147 -16.08 -18.11 -25.98
N ALA A 148 -16.19 -16.77 -26.01
CA ALA A 148 -17.21 -16.09 -26.78
C ALA A 148 -17.01 -16.26 -28.31
N ALA A 149 -15.77 -16.27 -28.79
CA ALA A 149 -15.45 -16.48 -30.19
C ALA A 149 -15.76 -17.92 -30.63
N ASP A 150 -15.35 -18.91 -29.83
CA ASP A 150 -15.62 -20.33 -30.08
C ASP A 150 -17.12 -20.60 -30.14
N ALA A 151 -17.90 -20.04 -29.19
CA ALA A 151 -19.35 -20.15 -29.18
C ALA A 151 -20.01 -19.55 -30.43
N LYS A 152 -19.47 -18.45 -30.98
CA LYS A 152 -19.96 -17.86 -32.25
C LYS A 152 -19.65 -18.75 -33.45
N VAL A 153 -18.46 -19.33 -33.49
CA VAL A 153 -18.05 -20.27 -34.56
C VAL A 153 -18.94 -21.50 -34.54
N ASP A 154 -19.21 -22.07 -33.37
CA ASP A 154 -20.07 -23.24 -33.23
C ASP A 154 -21.54 -22.93 -33.57
N ALA A 155 -22.03 -21.74 -33.21
CA ALA A 155 -23.35 -21.28 -33.62
C ALA A 155 -23.46 -21.08 -35.14
N ALA A 156 -22.39 -20.64 -35.81
CA ALA A 156 -22.37 -20.44 -37.26
C ALA A 156 -22.22 -21.74 -38.08
N LYS A 157 -21.81 -22.85 -37.44
CA LYS A 157 -21.67 -24.18 -38.05
C LYS A 157 -22.94 -25.05 -37.92
N LYS A 158 -23.92 -24.61 -37.12
CA LYS A 158 -25.23 -25.26 -36.94
C LYS A 158 -26.26 -24.63 -37.85
#